data_AF-A0A416W9V6-F1
#
_entry.id   AF-A0A416W9V6-F1
#
_cell.length_a   1.000
_cell.length_b   1.000
_cell.length_c   1.000
_cell.angle_alpha   90.00
_cell.angle_beta   90.00
_cell.angle_gamma   90.00
#
_symmetry.space_group_name_H-M   'P 1'
#
loop_
_entity.id
_entity.type
_entity.pdbx_description
1 polymer ?
#
loop_
_entity_poly.entity_id
_entity_poly.type
_entity_poly.pdbx_seq_one_letter_code
_entity_poly.pdbx_strand_id
1 'polypeptide(L)'
;MEFTPFNTYDILGDGLCVIDGSILWYVENGKDDFGACYDLNTGEKLSVIASKGRAANELIELAGFAIIRDSVLLYENQNTIKTFAKKDIVGNMPLGDRKASVITTPDHILVNQMTKLPNGSVLATIRPVAFEFEKEKMNEINKSSVVVFNDNDVTPYETIKYDSFDVGKATDRQINENDLIKWSYAQGMIEIKDNDMAVFSVHNQFMLYTFDINTGNVVNEKRYTKMQRDGMEMSLTSTNDMSQSIRFMKVNDKYILCLVRGYLSEKDKDLKRPKEAIFVFDWDLKPVKKFDLPNPEGMVGYYCISNDCNSVYFCEYGEEGLTLHKADLNI
;
A
#
# COMPACT_ATOMS: atom_id res chain seq x y z
N MET A 1 -21.59 6.62 -9.69
CA MET A 1 -21.39 5.19 -9.42
C MET A 1 -22.40 4.80 -8.35
N GLU A 2 -23.11 3.69 -8.54
CA GLU A 2 -24.15 3.25 -7.61
C GLU A 2 -23.61 2.08 -6.78
N PHE A 3 -23.71 2.19 -5.46
CA PHE A 3 -23.29 1.17 -4.52
C PHE A 3 -24.53 0.47 -4.00
N THR A 4 -24.57 -0.86 -4.13
CA THR A 4 -25.65 -1.68 -3.60
C THR A 4 -25.14 -2.54 -2.45
N PRO A 5 -25.94 -2.74 -1.38
CA PRO A 5 -25.60 -3.72 -0.35
C PRO A 5 -25.29 -5.07 -0.99
N PHE A 6 -24.15 -5.63 -0.63
CA PHE A 6 -23.64 -6.87 -1.22
C PHE A 6 -23.75 -8.02 -0.22
N ASN A 7 -23.15 -7.89 0.96
CA ASN A 7 -23.22 -8.89 2.01
C ASN A 7 -22.84 -8.30 3.38
N THR A 8 -23.26 -8.96 4.46
CA THR A 8 -22.96 -8.58 5.85
C THR A 8 -22.24 -9.71 6.56
N TYR A 9 -21.27 -9.36 7.39
CA TYR A 9 -20.38 -10.29 8.08
C TYR A 9 -20.41 -10.00 9.57
N ASP A 10 -20.42 -11.06 10.38
CA ASP A 10 -20.26 -10.98 11.84
C ASP A 10 -18.79 -10.67 12.19
N ILE A 11 -18.41 -9.43 11.88
CA ILE A 11 -17.09 -8.86 12.08
C ILE A 11 -17.31 -7.55 12.83
N LEU A 12 -16.76 -7.49 14.05
CA LEU A 12 -16.89 -6.34 14.93
C LEU A 12 -15.53 -5.66 15.09
N GLY A 13 -15.50 -4.34 14.86
CA GLY A 13 -14.30 -3.53 15.00
C GLY A 13 -13.69 -3.08 13.68
N ASP A 14 -12.71 -2.20 13.79
CA ASP A 14 -12.05 -1.59 12.64
C ASP A 14 -10.87 -2.47 12.19
N GLY A 15 -10.93 -2.96 10.95
CA GLY A 15 -9.85 -3.69 10.31
C GLY A 15 -9.66 -3.30 8.84
N LEU A 16 -8.71 -3.94 8.18
CA LEU A 16 -8.45 -3.81 6.76
C LEU A 16 -9.18 -4.91 5.98
N CYS A 17 -9.98 -4.53 4.99
CA CYS A 17 -10.63 -5.42 4.05
C CYS A 17 -9.81 -5.51 2.77
N VAL A 18 -9.44 -6.73 2.38
CA VAL A 18 -8.86 -7.03 1.06
C VAL A 18 -9.74 -8.07 0.37
N ILE A 19 -10.18 -7.75 -0.85
CA ILE A 19 -11.10 -8.60 -1.62
C ILE A 19 -10.34 -9.19 -2.80
N ASP A 20 -10.29 -10.52 -2.84
CA ASP A 20 -9.50 -11.27 -3.82
C ASP A 20 -10.29 -12.46 -4.38
N GLY A 21 -10.90 -12.25 -5.54
CA GLY A 21 -11.86 -13.19 -6.13
C GLY A 21 -13.11 -13.32 -5.25
N SER A 22 -13.44 -14.55 -4.86
CA SER A 22 -14.60 -14.85 -3.99
C SER A 22 -14.29 -14.82 -2.50
N ILE A 23 -13.17 -14.22 -2.08
CA ILE A 23 -12.72 -14.23 -0.69
C ILE A 23 -12.61 -12.80 -0.15
N LEU A 24 -13.23 -12.54 0.99
CA LEU A 24 -12.94 -11.38 1.83
C LEU A 24 -11.85 -11.76 2.83
N TRP A 25 -10.77 -10.99 2.85
CA TRP A 25 -9.74 -11.06 3.88
C TRP A 25 -9.93 -9.88 4.81
N TYR A 26 -10.39 -10.16 6.02
CA TYR A 26 -10.49 -9.16 7.07
C TYR A 26 -9.28 -9.29 7.99
N VAL A 27 -8.51 -8.23 8.06
CA VAL A 27 -7.17 -8.20 8.65
C VAL A 27 -7.16 -7.20 9.79
N GLU A 28 -6.75 -7.66 10.96
CA GLU A 28 -6.64 -6.82 12.15
C GLU A 28 -5.47 -7.28 13.02
N ASN A 29 -5.03 -6.42 13.94
CA ASN A 29 -4.10 -6.82 15.00
C ASN A 29 -4.89 -7.34 16.20
N GLY A 30 -5.52 -8.50 16.04
CA GLY A 30 -6.36 -9.15 17.06
C GLY A 30 -5.58 -9.53 18.32
N LYS A 31 -6.25 -10.04 19.36
CA LYS A 31 -5.57 -10.42 20.61
C LYS A 31 -4.69 -11.66 20.43
N ASP A 32 -5.21 -12.67 19.74
CA ASP A 32 -4.61 -14.00 19.61
C ASP A 32 -4.27 -14.36 18.14
N ASP A 33 -4.81 -13.62 17.18
CA ASP A 33 -4.62 -13.82 15.74
C ASP A 33 -4.55 -12.51 14.96
N PHE A 34 -4.44 -12.62 13.63
CA PHE A 34 -4.37 -11.49 12.69
C PHE A 34 -5.55 -11.43 11.73
N GLY A 35 -6.74 -11.78 12.21
CA GLY A 35 -7.97 -11.77 11.42
C GLY A 35 -8.23 -13.08 10.69
N ALA A 36 -9.19 -13.03 9.75
CA ALA A 36 -9.76 -14.21 9.12
C ALA A 36 -10.15 -13.94 7.65
N CYS A 37 -10.26 -15.02 6.89
CA CYS A 37 -10.88 -14.99 5.57
C CYS A 37 -12.30 -15.57 5.60
N TYR A 38 -13.14 -15.02 4.74
CA TYR A 38 -14.57 -15.31 4.65
C TYR A 38 -14.92 -15.54 3.18
N ASP A 39 -15.90 -16.41 2.93
CA ASP A 39 -16.52 -16.48 1.61
C ASP A 39 -17.27 -15.16 1.38
N LEU A 40 -16.91 -14.47 0.30
CA LEU A 40 -17.44 -13.15 -0.01
C LEU A 40 -18.96 -13.19 -0.25
N ASN A 41 -19.49 -14.30 -0.79
CA ASN A 41 -20.90 -14.40 -1.17
C ASN A 41 -21.78 -14.93 -0.05
N THR A 42 -21.28 -15.86 0.78
CA THR A 42 -22.08 -16.45 1.86
C THR A 42 -21.88 -15.77 3.21
N GLY A 43 -20.79 -15.04 3.39
CA GLY A 43 -20.41 -14.45 4.67
C GLY A 43 -19.79 -15.46 5.65
N GLU A 44 -19.67 -16.74 5.26
CA GLU A 44 -19.15 -17.80 6.11
C GLU A 44 -17.64 -17.60 6.37
N LYS A 45 -17.24 -17.66 7.63
CA LYS A 45 -15.82 -17.66 8.01
C LYS A 45 -15.17 -18.96 7.53
N LEU A 46 -14.13 -18.82 6.71
CA LEU A 46 -13.39 -19.96 6.15
C LEU A 46 -12.24 -20.38 7.04
N SER A 47 -11.39 -19.44 7.44
CA SER A 47 -10.25 -19.72 8.30
C SER A 47 -9.66 -18.47 8.96
N VAL A 48 -8.96 -18.66 10.07
CA VAL A 48 -8.05 -17.65 10.64
C VAL A 48 -6.84 -17.49 9.73
N ILE A 49 -6.31 -16.27 9.55
CA ILE A 49 -5.19 -15.99 8.65
C ILE A 49 -3.87 -16.50 9.23
N ALA A 50 -3.51 -16.06 10.43
CA ALA A 50 -2.30 -16.46 11.14
C ALA A 50 -2.48 -16.21 12.66
N SER A 51 -1.76 -16.97 13.49
CA SER A 51 -1.76 -16.80 14.95
C SER A 51 -0.65 -15.87 15.43
N LYS A 52 -0.83 -15.32 16.62
CA LYS A 52 0.22 -14.63 17.35
C LYS A 52 1.21 -15.60 17.98
N GLY A 53 2.50 -15.24 17.88
CA GLY A 53 3.56 -15.99 18.52
C GLY A 53 4.92 -15.74 17.87
N ARG A 54 5.85 -16.68 18.10
CA ARG A 54 7.26 -16.55 17.68
C ARG A 54 7.72 -17.68 16.78
N ALA A 55 6.87 -18.67 16.50
CA ALA A 55 7.19 -19.71 15.55
C ALA A 55 7.26 -19.14 14.12
N ALA A 56 7.89 -19.88 13.21
CA ALA A 56 8.11 -19.43 11.83
C ALA A 56 6.80 -19.12 11.06
N ASN A 57 5.72 -19.80 11.44
CA ASN A 57 4.37 -19.67 10.88
C ASN A 57 3.45 -18.74 11.70
N GLU A 58 3.97 -18.07 12.72
CA GLU A 58 3.26 -17.11 13.59
C GLU A 58 3.84 -15.71 13.40
N LEU A 59 3.13 -14.67 13.87
CA LEU A 59 3.65 -13.29 13.89
C LEU A 59 3.55 -12.66 15.27
N ILE A 60 4.46 -11.76 15.58
CA ILE A 60 4.38 -10.96 16.82
C ILE A 60 3.44 -9.77 16.62
N GLU A 61 3.58 -9.10 15.49
CA GLU A 61 2.77 -7.94 15.08
C GLU A 61 2.58 -7.93 13.56
N LEU A 62 1.53 -7.24 13.10
CA LEU A 62 1.25 -7.06 11.68
C LEU A 62 1.34 -5.58 11.31
N ALA A 63 2.28 -5.25 10.44
CA ALA A 63 2.47 -3.91 9.89
C ALA A 63 1.79 -3.72 8.53
N GLY A 64 1.45 -4.80 7.84
CA GLY A 64 0.82 -4.75 6.53
C GLY A 64 0.36 -6.12 6.05
N PHE A 65 -0.44 -6.12 4.98
CA PHE A 65 -1.01 -7.31 4.37
C PHE A 65 -1.14 -7.12 2.86
N ALA A 66 -0.78 -8.14 2.08
CA ALA A 66 -1.02 -8.17 0.65
C ALA A 66 -1.31 -9.59 0.16
N ILE A 67 -1.99 -9.67 -0.98
CA ILE A 67 -2.17 -10.92 -1.71
C ILE A 67 -1.58 -10.73 -3.09
N ILE A 68 -0.69 -11.64 -3.46
CA ILE A 68 -0.04 -11.65 -4.76
C ILE A 68 -0.20 -13.06 -5.33
N ARG A 69 -1.08 -13.18 -6.33
CA ARG A 69 -1.43 -14.47 -6.95
C ARG A 69 -1.87 -15.48 -5.87
N ASP A 70 -1.19 -16.61 -5.78
CA ASP A 70 -1.48 -17.68 -4.80
C ASP A 70 -0.78 -17.49 -3.45
N SER A 71 -0.23 -16.30 -3.18
CA SER A 71 0.53 -16.00 -1.96
C SER A 71 -0.16 -14.94 -1.11
N VAL A 72 -0.21 -15.18 0.20
CA VAL A 72 -0.57 -14.21 1.22
C VAL A 72 0.70 -13.72 1.89
N LEU A 73 0.94 -12.42 1.83
CA LEU A 73 2.11 -11.76 2.40
C LEU A 73 1.69 -11.01 3.67
N LEU A 74 2.27 -11.42 4.79
CA LEU A 74 2.11 -10.79 6.08
C LEU A 74 3.40 -10.05 6.43
N TYR A 75 3.31 -8.75 6.61
CA TYR A 75 4.47 -7.91 6.90
C TYR A 75 4.63 -7.81 8.42
N GLU A 76 5.70 -8.42 8.92
CA GLU A 76 6.13 -8.28 10.30
C GLU A 76 7.14 -7.12 10.34
N ASN A 77 6.71 -6.02 10.92
CA ASN A 77 7.48 -4.78 11.00
C ASN A 77 7.79 -4.24 9.59
N GLN A 78 8.78 -3.36 9.44
CA GLN A 78 9.12 -2.76 8.13
C GLN A 78 10.10 -3.60 7.30
N ASN A 79 10.61 -4.72 7.84
CA ASN A 79 11.76 -5.42 7.26
C ASN A 79 11.56 -6.93 7.06
N THR A 80 10.46 -7.54 7.53
CA THR A 80 10.21 -8.98 7.36
C THR A 80 8.89 -9.27 6.64
N ILE A 81 8.94 -10.13 5.62
CA ILE A 81 7.77 -10.66 4.92
C ILE A 81 7.63 -12.14 5.25
N LYS A 82 6.51 -12.54 5.84
CA LYS A 82 6.12 -13.95 5.96
C LYS A 82 5.10 -14.28 4.89
N THR A 83 5.43 -15.24 4.04
CA THR A 83 4.59 -15.63 2.91
C THR A 83 3.97 -17.01 3.14
N PHE A 84 2.66 -17.10 2.97
CA PHE A 84 1.89 -18.34 3.06
C PHE A 84 1.21 -18.64 1.73
N ALA A 85 0.98 -19.91 1.43
CA ALA A 85 0.15 -20.28 0.29
C ALA A 85 -1.32 -19.97 0.60
N LYS A 86 -1.99 -19.22 -0.28
CA LYS A 86 -3.40 -18.84 -0.16
C LYS A 86 -4.30 -20.06 0.06
N LYS A 87 -4.05 -21.13 -0.69
CA LYS A 87 -4.80 -22.40 -0.61
C LYS A 87 -4.74 -23.07 0.78
N ASP A 88 -3.62 -22.92 1.50
CA ASP A 88 -3.46 -23.57 2.81
C ASP A 88 -4.30 -22.84 3.86
N ILE A 89 -4.42 -21.52 3.74
CA ILE A 89 -5.30 -20.71 4.61
C ILE A 89 -6.76 -20.94 4.25
N VAL A 90 -7.14 -20.77 2.97
CA VAL A 90 -8.54 -20.93 2.53
C VAL A 90 -9.05 -22.36 2.74
N GLY A 91 -8.19 -23.37 2.57
CA GLY A 91 -8.49 -24.77 2.87
C GLY A 91 -8.53 -25.11 4.37
N ASN A 92 -8.41 -24.11 5.24
CA ASN A 92 -8.40 -24.23 6.69
C ASN A 92 -7.41 -25.27 7.23
N MET A 93 -6.21 -25.34 6.63
CA MET A 93 -5.12 -26.17 7.15
C MET A 93 -4.81 -25.72 8.59
N PRO A 94 -4.56 -26.64 9.54
CA PRO A 94 -4.20 -26.28 10.91
C PRO A 94 -3.03 -25.29 10.93
N LEU A 95 -3.10 -24.27 11.79
CA LEU A 95 -2.13 -23.16 11.80
C LEU A 95 -0.68 -23.66 11.92
N GLY A 96 -0.44 -24.66 12.77
CA GLY A 96 0.86 -25.31 12.98
C GLY A 96 1.44 -26.03 11.76
N ASP A 97 0.59 -26.44 10.82
CA ASP A 97 0.98 -27.21 9.63
C ASP A 97 1.25 -26.32 8.41
N ARG A 98 0.86 -25.03 8.48
CA ARG A 98 1.06 -24.07 7.39
C ARG A 98 2.53 -23.73 7.24
N LYS A 99 3.06 -23.97 6.04
CA LYS A 99 4.43 -23.59 5.72
C LYS A 99 4.51 -22.11 5.38
N ALA A 100 5.37 -21.40 6.11
CA ALA A 100 5.72 -20.02 5.82
C ALA A 100 7.13 -19.96 5.21
N SER A 101 7.31 -19.14 4.18
CA SER A 101 8.65 -18.66 3.80
C SER A 101 8.87 -17.29 4.42
N VAL A 102 10.02 -17.07 5.04
CA VAL A 102 10.38 -15.81 5.70
C VAL A 102 11.49 -15.14 4.91
N ILE A 103 11.30 -13.87 4.54
CA ILE A 103 12.35 -13.04 3.95
C ILE A 103 12.53 -11.82 4.85
N THR A 104 13.76 -11.56 5.26
CA THR A 104 14.13 -10.39 6.06
C THR A 104 15.13 -9.54 5.28
N THR A 105 14.89 -8.24 5.27
CA THR A 105 15.79 -7.26 4.66
C THR A 105 17.17 -7.31 5.34
N PRO A 106 18.28 -7.25 4.60
CA PRO A 106 19.61 -7.15 5.19
C PRO A 106 19.74 -5.97 6.18
N ASP A 107 20.37 -6.19 7.33
CA ASP A 107 20.43 -5.21 8.45
C ASP A 107 21.03 -3.84 8.11
N HIS A 108 21.84 -3.80 7.06
CA HIS A 108 22.52 -2.60 6.56
C HIS A 108 21.69 -1.79 5.55
N ILE A 109 20.44 -2.21 5.25
CA ILE A 109 19.56 -1.48 4.33
C ILE A 109 18.40 -0.89 5.12
N LEU A 110 18.21 0.42 5.00
CA LEU A 110 17.13 1.17 5.62
C LEU A 110 15.90 1.14 4.69
N VAL A 111 15.14 0.06 4.76
CA VAL A 111 13.89 -0.10 4.02
C VAL A 111 12.73 0.59 4.73
N ASN A 112 11.75 1.05 3.95
CA ASN A 112 10.48 1.55 4.50
C ASN A 112 9.25 0.79 3.98
N GLN A 113 9.21 0.48 2.69
CA GLN A 113 8.18 -0.37 2.07
C GLN A 113 8.85 -1.45 1.24
N MET A 114 8.24 -2.62 1.15
CA MET A 114 8.75 -3.71 0.35
C MET A 114 7.62 -4.61 -0.14
N THR A 115 7.88 -5.34 -1.22
CA THR A 115 6.97 -6.33 -1.77
C THR A 115 7.75 -7.48 -2.41
N LYS A 116 7.18 -8.67 -2.40
CA LYS A 116 7.79 -9.87 -3.00
C LYS A 116 7.37 -9.98 -4.46
N LEU A 117 8.34 -10.10 -5.35
CA LEU A 117 8.13 -10.38 -6.77
C LEU A 117 7.77 -11.87 -6.99
N PRO A 118 7.04 -12.22 -8.06
CA PRO A 118 6.71 -13.62 -8.38
C PRO A 118 7.91 -14.58 -8.45
N ASN A 119 9.10 -14.10 -8.85
CA ASN A 119 10.34 -14.88 -8.89
C ASN A 119 10.97 -15.13 -7.51
N GLY A 120 10.42 -14.56 -6.43
CA GLY A 120 10.90 -14.72 -5.06
C GLY A 120 11.82 -13.61 -4.55
N SER A 121 12.36 -12.75 -5.43
CA SER A 121 13.10 -11.56 -5.00
C SER A 121 12.18 -10.51 -4.37
N VAL A 122 12.77 -9.52 -3.68
CA VAL A 122 12.07 -8.43 -3.01
C VAL A 122 12.44 -7.11 -3.67
N LEU A 123 11.41 -6.31 -3.97
CA LEU A 123 11.53 -4.92 -4.36
C LEU A 123 11.20 -4.05 -3.16
N ALA A 124 12.08 -3.13 -2.80
CA ALA A 124 11.93 -2.30 -1.61
C ALA A 124 12.31 -0.83 -1.85
N THR A 125 11.63 0.07 -1.14
CA THR A 125 12.01 1.48 -1.09
C THR A 125 12.98 1.73 0.05
N ILE A 126 13.94 2.62 -0.19
CA ILE A 126 14.98 2.99 0.76
C ILE A 126 14.66 4.36 1.34
N ARG A 127 14.54 4.44 2.67
CA ARG A 127 14.40 5.72 3.38
C ARG A 127 15.76 6.33 3.69
N PRO A 128 15.85 7.68 3.84
CA PRO A 128 17.07 8.30 4.34
C PRO A 128 17.29 7.96 5.82
N VAL A 129 18.50 8.27 6.27
CA VAL A 129 18.86 8.25 7.69
C VAL A 129 18.05 9.35 8.39
N ALA A 130 17.25 8.99 9.39
CA ALA A 130 16.44 9.96 10.14
C ALA A 130 17.05 10.28 11.50
N PHE A 131 17.81 9.34 12.08
CA PHE A 131 18.34 9.48 13.43
C PHE A 131 19.85 9.23 13.49
N GLU A 132 20.53 9.85 14.45
CA GLU A 132 21.98 9.73 14.65
C GLU A 132 22.44 8.28 14.81
N PHE A 133 21.69 7.44 15.54
CA PHE A 133 22.02 6.04 15.75
C PHE A 133 21.95 5.20 14.47
N GLU A 134 21.32 5.69 13.41
CA GLU A 134 21.21 5.00 12.12
C GLU A 134 22.38 5.32 11.19
N LYS A 135 23.25 6.29 11.53
CA LYS A 135 24.40 6.65 10.70
C LYS A 135 25.36 5.50 10.46
N GLU A 136 25.49 4.59 11.41
CA GLU A 136 26.29 3.37 11.26
C GLU A 136 25.78 2.45 10.14
N LYS A 137 24.50 2.58 9.77
CA LYS A 137 23.89 1.82 8.67
C LYS A 137 24.05 2.50 7.32
N MET A 138 24.58 3.72 7.25
CA MET A 138 24.69 4.48 6.00
C MET A 138 25.80 3.92 5.11
N ASN A 139 25.42 3.27 4.01
CA ASN A 139 26.33 2.82 2.96
C ASN A 139 25.92 3.37 1.58
N GLU A 140 26.65 3.01 0.53
CA GLU A 140 26.35 3.44 -0.85
C GLU A 140 24.95 3.00 -1.33
N ILE A 141 24.45 1.83 -0.90
CA ILE A 141 23.09 1.36 -1.22
C ILE A 141 22.06 2.33 -0.64
N ASN A 142 22.25 2.83 0.58
CA ASN A 142 21.31 3.76 1.21
C ASN A 142 21.25 5.14 0.54
N LYS A 143 22.15 5.45 -0.41
CA LYS A 143 22.04 6.66 -1.22
C LYS A 143 20.97 6.53 -2.30
N SER A 144 20.73 5.32 -2.79
CA SER A 144 19.69 5.01 -3.78
C SER A 144 18.28 5.07 -3.20
N SER A 145 17.26 5.14 -4.04
CA SER A 145 15.85 5.24 -3.61
C SER A 145 15.12 3.90 -3.55
N VAL A 146 15.56 2.93 -4.35
CA VAL A 146 14.96 1.59 -4.48
C VAL A 146 16.05 0.53 -4.49
N VAL A 147 15.72 -0.67 -4.02
CA VAL A 147 16.58 -1.85 -4.10
C VAL A 147 15.79 -3.07 -4.52
N VAL A 148 16.40 -3.91 -5.34
CA VAL A 148 15.94 -5.29 -5.59
C VAL A 148 16.93 -6.23 -4.96
N PHE A 149 16.46 -7.17 -4.14
CA PHE A 149 17.35 -8.13 -3.49
C PHE A 149 16.77 -9.55 -3.43
N ASN A 150 17.66 -10.52 -3.32
CA ASN A 150 17.38 -11.91 -3.01
C ASN A 150 18.45 -12.45 -2.05
N ASP A 151 18.48 -13.76 -1.82
CA ASP A 151 19.44 -14.38 -0.88
C ASP A 151 20.91 -14.19 -1.25
N ASN A 152 21.22 -13.86 -2.52
CA ASN A 152 22.58 -13.79 -3.05
C ASN A 152 22.99 -12.38 -3.49
N ASP A 153 22.05 -11.59 -4.00
CA ASP A 153 22.35 -10.32 -4.67
C ASP A 153 21.48 -9.17 -4.15
N VAL A 154 22.07 -7.97 -4.16
CA VAL A 154 21.43 -6.70 -3.81
C VAL A 154 21.76 -5.68 -4.88
N THR A 155 20.74 -5.17 -5.59
CA THR A 155 20.91 -4.22 -6.69
C THR A 155 20.18 -2.91 -6.38
N PRO A 156 20.91 -1.82 -6.12
CA PRO A 156 20.31 -0.52 -5.81
C PRO A 156 20.04 0.31 -7.08
N TYR A 157 18.98 1.13 -7.03
CA TYR A 157 18.56 2.02 -8.12
C TYR A 157 18.18 3.40 -7.60
N GLU A 158 18.64 4.45 -8.28
CA GLU A 158 18.20 5.82 -8.04
C GLU A 158 17.07 6.17 -9.00
N THR A 159 15.90 6.49 -8.44
CA THR A 159 14.66 6.77 -9.17
C THR A 159 14.21 8.23 -9.04
N ILE A 160 14.84 9.01 -8.17
CA ILE A 160 14.40 10.36 -7.81
C ILE A 160 15.27 11.40 -8.52
N LYS A 161 14.61 12.30 -9.25
CA LYS A 161 15.25 13.50 -9.81
C LYS A 161 15.07 14.67 -8.85
N TYR A 162 15.93 14.77 -7.84
CA TYR A 162 15.79 15.77 -6.75
C TYR A 162 15.67 17.21 -7.24
N ASP A 163 16.44 17.56 -8.26
CA ASP A 163 16.55 18.89 -8.87
C ASP A 163 15.25 19.36 -9.54
N SER A 164 14.31 18.43 -9.78
CA SER A 164 13.00 18.71 -10.37
C SER A 164 11.95 19.14 -9.34
N PHE A 165 12.30 19.21 -8.05
CA PHE A 165 11.41 19.63 -6.97
C PHE A 165 11.71 21.06 -6.52
N ASP A 166 10.64 21.80 -6.24
CA ASP A 166 10.69 23.13 -5.65
C ASP A 166 10.04 23.08 -4.25
N VAL A 167 10.79 22.50 -3.31
CA VAL A 167 10.40 22.37 -1.90
C VAL A 167 11.10 23.47 -1.10
N GLY A 168 10.36 24.12 -0.20
CA GLY A 168 10.87 25.21 0.62
C GLY A 168 12.08 24.78 1.47
N LYS A 169 12.97 25.74 1.76
CA LYS A 169 14.20 25.46 2.50
C LYS A 169 13.94 24.92 3.91
N ALA A 170 14.77 23.98 4.36
CA ALA A 170 14.75 23.51 5.73
C ALA A 170 15.08 24.63 6.72
N THR A 171 14.40 24.63 7.87
CA THR A 171 14.92 25.29 9.08
C THR A 171 15.88 24.37 9.82
N ASP A 172 16.61 24.88 10.82
CA ASP A 172 17.58 24.10 11.61
C ASP A 172 17.00 22.87 12.33
N ARG A 173 15.68 22.80 12.48
CA ARG A 173 14.97 21.67 13.13
C ARG A 173 14.39 20.67 12.15
N GLN A 174 14.36 21.00 10.86
CA GLN A 174 13.74 20.19 9.83
C GLN A 174 14.78 19.38 9.07
N ILE A 175 14.40 18.20 8.58
CA ILE A 175 15.23 17.46 7.63
C ILE A 175 15.43 18.27 6.35
N ASN A 176 16.58 18.05 5.68
CA ASN A 176 16.86 18.71 4.41
C ASN A 176 15.85 18.30 3.33
N GLU A 177 15.80 19.08 2.26
CA GLU A 177 14.81 18.97 1.18
C GLU A 177 14.88 17.62 0.49
N ASN A 178 16.10 17.13 0.20
CA ASN A 178 16.30 15.86 -0.49
C ASN A 178 15.87 14.67 0.39
N ASP A 179 16.15 14.72 1.69
CA ASP A 179 15.70 13.70 2.63
C ASP A 179 14.18 13.70 2.77
N LEU A 180 13.52 14.86 2.77
CA LEU A 180 12.05 14.93 2.76
C LEU A 180 11.44 14.33 1.49
N ILE A 181 12.02 14.64 0.33
CA ILE A 181 11.60 14.06 -0.95
C ILE A 181 11.77 12.54 -0.89
N LYS A 182 12.95 12.06 -0.48
CA LYS A 182 13.25 10.63 -0.37
C LYS A 182 12.33 9.92 0.62
N TRP A 183 12.06 10.52 1.78
CA TRP A 183 11.11 10.00 2.76
C TRP A 183 9.71 9.84 2.17
N SER A 184 9.23 10.85 1.45
CA SER A 184 7.91 10.81 0.82
C SER A 184 7.81 9.71 -0.24
N TYR A 185 8.88 9.50 -1.01
CA TYR A 185 8.97 8.39 -1.96
C TYR A 185 9.02 7.03 -1.25
N ALA A 186 9.81 6.92 -0.18
CA ALA A 186 9.98 5.68 0.55
C ALA A 186 8.72 5.22 1.28
N GLN A 187 7.88 6.16 1.72
CA GLN A 187 6.59 5.89 2.36
C GLN A 187 5.47 5.56 1.37
N GLY A 188 5.70 5.73 0.07
CA GLY A 188 4.74 5.41 -0.97
C GLY A 188 4.43 3.93 -1.10
N MET A 189 3.27 3.61 -1.65
CA MET A 189 2.85 2.22 -1.91
C MET A 189 3.59 1.65 -3.11
N ILE A 190 3.78 0.33 -3.11
CA ILE A 190 4.36 -0.44 -4.22
C ILE A 190 3.31 -1.44 -4.69
N GLU A 191 2.99 -1.40 -5.98
CA GLU A 191 2.21 -2.45 -6.64
C GLU A 191 2.99 -2.98 -7.85
N ILE A 192 2.85 -4.27 -8.14
CA ILE A 192 3.65 -4.95 -9.16
C ILE A 192 2.74 -5.55 -10.23
N LYS A 193 3.14 -5.42 -11.49
CA LYS A 193 2.49 -6.13 -12.59
C LYS A 193 2.92 -7.60 -12.58
N ASP A 194 4.22 -7.79 -12.49
CA ASP A 194 4.94 -9.05 -12.62
C ASP A 194 6.38 -8.86 -12.11
N ASN A 195 7.35 -9.59 -12.68
CA ASN A 195 8.76 -9.44 -12.33
C ASN A 195 9.45 -8.27 -13.06
N ASP A 196 8.78 -7.65 -14.05
CA ASP A 196 9.40 -6.71 -14.98
C ASP A 196 9.01 -5.26 -14.69
N MET A 197 7.79 -5.03 -14.19
CA MET A 197 7.25 -3.68 -13.99
C MET A 197 6.60 -3.48 -12.62
N ALA A 198 6.93 -2.36 -11.99
CA ALA A 198 6.28 -1.88 -10.78
C ALA A 198 5.72 -0.47 -10.97
N VAL A 199 4.74 -0.11 -10.15
CA VAL A 199 4.27 1.26 -9.96
C VAL A 199 4.40 1.63 -8.49
N PHE A 200 4.83 2.87 -8.28
CA PHE A 200 5.00 3.46 -6.96
C PHE A 200 4.10 4.68 -6.83
N SER A 201 3.49 4.86 -5.67
CA SER A 201 2.92 6.16 -5.29
C SER A 201 3.95 6.96 -4.48
N VAL A 202 3.69 8.25 -4.25
CA VAL A 202 4.46 9.07 -3.30
C VAL A 202 3.53 9.45 -2.14
N HIS A 203 3.99 9.25 -0.90
CA HIS A 203 3.19 9.47 0.29
C HIS A 203 2.74 10.93 0.44
N ASN A 204 1.49 11.15 0.84
CA ASN A 204 0.83 12.46 0.94
C ASN A 204 0.85 13.30 -0.35
N GLN A 205 1.04 12.67 -1.50
CA GLN A 205 1.02 13.31 -2.80
C GLN A 205 0.06 12.57 -3.74
N PHE A 206 -0.42 13.28 -4.77
CA PHE A 206 -0.96 12.63 -5.96
C PHE A 206 0.15 12.58 -7.02
N MET A 207 1.13 11.73 -6.75
CA MET A 207 2.24 11.44 -7.65
C MET A 207 2.43 9.93 -7.75
N LEU A 208 2.77 9.47 -8.94
CA LEU A 208 3.05 8.08 -9.22
C LEU A 208 4.09 7.96 -10.34
N TYR A 209 4.87 6.89 -10.29
CA TYR A 209 5.85 6.56 -11.33
C TYR A 209 5.89 5.06 -11.60
N THR A 210 6.14 4.69 -12.86
CA THR A 210 6.38 3.30 -13.24
C THR A 210 7.87 3.03 -13.39
N PHE A 211 8.28 1.84 -12.98
CA PHE A 211 9.66 1.43 -12.85
C PHE A 211 9.85 0.09 -13.54
N ASP A 212 10.77 0.06 -14.50
CA ASP A 212 11.23 -1.16 -15.15
C ASP A 212 12.29 -1.80 -14.26
N ILE A 213 11.94 -2.94 -13.66
CA ILE A 213 12.74 -3.66 -12.67
C ILE A 213 13.99 -4.24 -13.31
N ASN A 214 13.93 -4.63 -14.59
CA ASN A 214 15.03 -5.27 -15.31
C ASN A 214 16.10 -4.26 -15.69
N THR A 215 15.71 -3.05 -16.08
CA THR A 215 16.65 -2.00 -16.49
C THR A 215 17.01 -1.02 -15.38
N GLY A 216 16.23 -0.99 -14.30
CA GLY A 216 16.42 -0.04 -13.20
C GLY A 216 15.96 1.38 -13.53
N ASN A 217 15.17 1.57 -14.59
CA ASN A 217 14.79 2.89 -15.08
C ASN A 217 13.35 3.26 -14.69
N VAL A 218 13.14 4.53 -14.36
CA VAL A 218 11.79 5.12 -14.34
C VAL A 218 11.32 5.30 -15.77
N VAL A 219 10.22 4.64 -16.14
CA VAL A 219 9.65 4.69 -17.49
C VAL A 219 8.76 5.91 -17.64
N ASN A 220 7.86 6.12 -16.70
CA ASN A 220 6.94 7.26 -16.67
C ASN A 220 6.84 7.83 -15.26
N GLU A 221 6.60 9.14 -15.17
CA GLU A 221 6.31 9.82 -13.92
C GLU A 221 5.19 10.84 -14.14
N LYS A 222 4.21 10.86 -13.23
CA LYS A 222 3.13 11.86 -13.20
C LYS A 222 3.06 12.50 -11.83
N ARG A 223 3.01 13.84 -11.83
CA ARG A 223 2.87 14.67 -10.64
C ARG A 223 1.66 15.59 -10.81
N TYR A 224 0.59 15.30 -10.06
CA TYR A 224 -0.61 16.14 -10.05
C TYR A 224 -0.60 17.19 -8.94
N THR A 225 0.25 16.98 -7.92
CA THR A 225 0.45 17.89 -6.81
C THR A 225 1.85 18.51 -6.83
N LYS A 226 2.01 19.65 -6.17
CA LYS A 226 3.33 20.20 -5.84
C LYS A 226 3.65 19.85 -4.38
N MET A 227 4.75 19.14 -4.17
CA MET A 227 5.21 18.77 -2.82
C MET A 227 5.58 20.02 -2.01
N GLN A 228 5.17 20.04 -0.75
CA GLN A 228 5.42 21.09 0.21
C GLN A 228 5.80 20.49 1.57
N ARG A 229 6.50 21.28 2.40
CA ARG A 229 6.69 20.95 3.81
C ARG A 229 5.35 21.04 4.53
N ASP A 230 5.10 20.09 5.42
CA ASP A 230 3.88 20.03 6.25
C ASP A 230 3.85 21.08 7.37
N GLY A 231 4.96 21.75 7.65
CA GLY A 231 5.10 22.73 8.73
C GLY A 231 5.34 22.10 10.12
N MET A 232 5.48 20.77 10.20
CA MET A 232 5.86 20.08 11.43
C MET A 232 7.33 20.34 11.77
N GLU A 233 7.67 20.24 13.07
CA GLU A 233 9.00 20.60 13.58
C GLU A 233 10.15 19.86 12.87
N MET A 234 10.06 18.53 12.77
CA MET A 234 11.04 17.72 12.04
C MET A 234 10.75 17.59 10.54
N SER A 235 9.49 17.82 10.14
CA SER A 235 8.99 17.65 8.77
C SER A 235 9.37 16.30 8.14
N LEU A 236 9.07 15.19 8.83
CA LEU A 236 9.27 13.82 8.33
C LEU A 236 8.18 13.39 7.33
N THR A 237 7.20 14.26 7.08
CA THR A 237 6.13 14.08 6.11
C THR A 237 5.99 15.31 5.22
N SER A 238 5.54 15.10 3.98
CA SER A 238 5.20 16.17 3.06
C SER A 238 3.68 16.39 3.00
N THR A 239 3.29 17.51 2.39
CA THR A 239 1.90 17.85 2.06
C THR A 239 1.83 18.49 0.67
N ASN A 240 0.63 18.91 0.25
CA ASN A 240 0.39 19.73 -0.91
C ASN A 240 -0.82 20.63 -0.68
N ASP A 241 -0.97 21.63 -1.54
CA ASP A 241 -1.99 22.68 -1.41
C ASP A 241 -3.42 22.17 -1.60
N MET A 242 -3.59 21.03 -2.28
CA MET A 242 -4.90 20.39 -2.49
C MET A 242 -5.18 19.28 -1.47
N SER A 243 -4.26 19.05 -0.52
CA SER A 243 -4.33 17.94 0.44
C SER A 243 -4.62 16.58 -0.23
N GLN A 244 -4.15 16.41 -1.47
CA GLN A 244 -4.40 15.21 -2.26
C GLN A 244 -3.38 14.12 -1.95
N SER A 245 -3.85 12.90 -1.71
CA SER A 245 -3.02 11.74 -1.47
C SER A 245 -3.63 10.49 -2.10
N ILE A 246 -2.80 9.62 -2.65
CA ILE A 246 -3.21 8.27 -3.01
C ILE A 246 -3.32 7.47 -1.71
N ARG A 247 -4.52 7.02 -1.36
CA ARG A 247 -4.85 6.28 -0.14
C ARG A 247 -4.68 4.77 -0.31
N PHE A 248 -5.05 4.27 -1.49
CA PHE A 248 -4.88 2.88 -1.89
C PHE A 248 -4.54 2.82 -3.37
N MET A 249 -3.76 1.81 -3.75
CA MET A 249 -3.40 1.51 -5.13
C MET A 249 -3.65 0.03 -5.39
N LYS A 250 -4.22 -0.29 -6.56
CA LYS A 250 -4.34 -1.67 -7.06
C LYS A 250 -4.05 -1.69 -8.55
N VAL A 251 -3.57 -2.82 -9.04
CA VAL A 251 -3.15 -2.97 -10.43
C VAL A 251 -3.65 -4.28 -11.04
N ASN A 252 -3.79 -4.29 -12.35
CA ASN A 252 -3.88 -5.49 -13.15
C ASN A 252 -3.03 -5.34 -14.42
N ASP A 253 -3.13 -6.30 -15.34
CA ASP A 253 -2.30 -6.31 -16.55
C ASP A 253 -2.46 -5.06 -17.44
N LYS A 254 -3.60 -4.36 -17.33
CA LYS A 254 -3.96 -3.22 -18.17
C LYS A 254 -3.86 -1.89 -17.44
N TYR A 255 -4.27 -1.86 -16.18
CA TYR A 255 -4.58 -0.61 -15.48
C TYR A 255 -3.95 -0.52 -14.09
N ILE A 256 -3.73 0.72 -13.69
CA ILE A 256 -3.38 1.14 -12.33
C ILE A 256 -4.55 1.96 -11.80
N LEU A 257 -5.13 1.53 -10.68
CA LEU A 257 -6.25 2.20 -10.02
C LEU A 257 -5.74 2.85 -8.73
N CYS A 258 -5.98 4.14 -8.60
CA CYS A 258 -5.60 4.93 -7.44
C CYS A 258 -6.85 5.48 -6.75
N LEU A 259 -7.12 5.08 -5.51
CA LEU A 259 -8.06 5.79 -4.66
C LEU A 259 -7.38 7.06 -4.15
N VAL A 260 -7.84 8.22 -4.60
CA VAL A 260 -7.30 9.52 -4.23
C VAL A 260 -8.28 10.26 -3.33
N ARG A 261 -7.77 10.80 -2.22
CA ARG A 261 -8.51 11.68 -1.32
C ARG A 261 -7.88 13.06 -1.26
N GLY A 262 -8.69 14.10 -1.29
CA GLY A 262 -8.27 15.50 -1.11
C GLY A 262 -9.28 16.47 -1.69
N TYR A 263 -8.89 17.72 -1.92
CA TYR A 263 -9.69 18.65 -2.70
C TYR A 263 -9.49 18.33 -4.18
N LEU A 264 -10.52 17.83 -4.86
CA LEU A 264 -10.40 17.40 -6.27
C LEU A 264 -10.66 18.54 -7.26
N SER A 265 -10.99 19.72 -6.75
CA SER A 265 -11.14 20.98 -7.48
C SER A 265 -10.89 22.16 -6.54
N GLU A 266 -10.62 23.35 -7.09
CA GLU A 266 -10.54 24.59 -6.29
C GLU A 266 -11.83 24.86 -5.52
N LYS A 267 -12.99 24.54 -6.11
CA LYS A 267 -14.29 24.66 -5.44
C LYS A 267 -14.37 23.77 -4.18
N ASP A 268 -13.83 22.56 -4.23
CA ASP A 268 -13.79 21.67 -3.06
C ASP A 268 -12.91 22.25 -1.95
N LYS A 269 -11.79 22.89 -2.33
CA LYS A 269 -10.87 23.57 -1.42
C LYS A 269 -11.49 24.80 -0.76
N ASP A 270 -12.13 25.65 -1.55
CA ASP A 270 -12.85 26.85 -1.08
C ASP A 270 -13.96 26.47 -0.09
N LEU A 271 -14.68 25.38 -0.38
CA LEU A 271 -15.73 24.85 0.49
C LEU A 271 -15.19 24.03 1.66
N LYS A 272 -13.89 23.75 1.71
CA LYS A 272 -13.23 22.84 2.67
C LYS A 272 -13.90 21.47 2.75
N ARG A 273 -14.26 20.92 1.59
CA ARG A 273 -14.95 19.64 1.44
C ARG A 273 -14.06 18.64 0.69
N PRO A 274 -13.20 17.88 1.38
CA PRO A 274 -12.42 16.84 0.73
C PRO A 274 -13.35 15.79 0.11
N LYS A 275 -12.92 15.24 -1.02
CA LYS A 275 -13.61 14.22 -1.80
C LYS A 275 -12.70 13.02 -2.03
N GLU A 276 -13.30 11.91 -2.40
CA GLU A 276 -12.61 10.70 -2.82
C GLU A 276 -13.02 10.34 -4.24
N ALA A 277 -12.06 9.86 -5.02
CA ALA A 277 -12.30 9.38 -6.36
C ALA A 277 -11.29 8.29 -6.73
N ILE A 278 -11.69 7.40 -7.63
CA ILE A 278 -10.79 6.42 -8.23
C ILE A 278 -10.33 6.95 -9.57
N PHE A 279 -9.02 7.12 -9.71
CA PHE A 279 -8.36 7.46 -10.96
C PHE A 279 -7.79 6.19 -11.57
N VAL A 280 -8.07 5.98 -12.86
CA VAL A 280 -7.60 4.84 -13.63
C VAL A 280 -6.58 5.32 -14.64
N PHE A 281 -5.41 4.69 -14.64
CA PHE A 281 -4.34 4.92 -15.60
C PHE A 281 -4.00 3.64 -16.33
N ASP A 282 -3.46 3.75 -17.55
CA ASP A 282 -2.69 2.66 -18.13
C ASP A 282 -1.27 2.61 -17.53
N TRP A 283 -0.48 1.61 -17.90
CA TRP A 283 0.91 1.46 -17.45
C TRP A 283 1.88 2.53 -18.04
N ASP A 284 1.42 3.34 -18.99
CA ASP A 284 2.15 4.54 -19.44
C ASP A 284 1.78 5.78 -18.60
N LEU A 285 0.98 5.60 -17.55
CA LEU A 285 0.42 6.65 -16.71
C LEU A 285 -0.46 7.65 -17.48
N LYS A 286 -1.07 7.22 -18.58
CA LYS A 286 -2.09 8.01 -19.29
C LYS A 286 -3.44 7.84 -18.58
N PRO A 287 -4.14 8.93 -18.24
CA PRO A 287 -5.46 8.84 -17.62
C PRO A 287 -6.45 8.15 -18.57
N VAL A 288 -7.17 7.15 -18.06
CA VAL A 288 -8.20 6.40 -18.79
C VAL A 288 -9.60 6.81 -18.33
N LYS A 289 -9.83 6.82 -17.02
CA LYS A 289 -11.15 7.10 -16.43
C LYS A 289 -11.03 7.64 -15.02
N LYS A 290 -12.08 8.32 -14.56
CA LYS A 290 -12.24 8.78 -13.18
C LYS A 290 -13.63 8.40 -12.69
N PHE A 291 -13.72 7.89 -11.47
CA PHE A 291 -14.97 7.61 -10.78
C PHE A 291 -15.04 8.46 -9.51
N ASP A 292 -15.97 9.41 -9.47
CA ASP A 292 -16.27 10.12 -8.22
C ASP A 292 -17.00 9.18 -7.26
N LEU A 293 -16.49 9.12 -6.02
CA LEU A 293 -17.09 8.32 -4.95
C LEU A 293 -18.07 9.18 -4.15
N PRO A 294 -19.23 8.61 -3.76
CA PRO A 294 -20.13 9.31 -2.87
C PRO A 294 -19.45 9.54 -1.51
N ASN A 295 -19.95 10.51 -0.75
CA ASN A 295 -19.58 10.64 0.66
C ASN A 295 -20.83 10.26 1.46
N PRO A 296 -21.00 8.98 1.83
CA PRO A 296 -22.21 8.54 2.50
C PRO A 296 -22.34 9.24 3.86
N GLU A 297 -23.39 10.06 4.01
CA GLU A 297 -23.64 10.80 5.24
C GLU A 297 -24.10 9.85 6.35
N GLY A 298 -23.51 9.98 7.54
CA GLY A 298 -23.90 9.20 8.73
C GLY A 298 -23.37 7.76 8.76
N MET A 299 -22.67 7.30 7.73
CA MET A 299 -22.04 5.98 7.69
C MET A 299 -20.58 6.07 8.14
N VAL A 300 -20.13 5.08 8.90
CA VAL A 300 -18.73 4.91 9.29
C VAL A 300 -18.13 3.81 8.42
N GLY A 301 -17.16 4.16 7.59
CA GLY A 301 -16.57 3.21 6.67
C GLY A 301 -15.49 3.80 5.79
N TYR A 302 -14.97 2.97 4.88
CA TYR A 302 -13.97 3.39 3.90
C TYR A 302 -14.10 2.61 2.59
N TYR A 303 -13.52 3.15 1.52
CA TYR A 303 -13.47 2.48 0.23
C TYR A 303 -12.27 1.55 0.11
N CYS A 304 -12.49 0.37 -0.46
CA CYS A 304 -11.43 -0.51 -0.95
C CYS A 304 -11.68 -0.91 -2.41
N ILE A 305 -10.60 -1.24 -3.12
CA ILE A 305 -10.63 -1.69 -4.52
C ILE A 305 -10.33 -3.18 -4.50
N SER A 306 -11.09 -4.00 -5.24
CA SER A 306 -10.79 -5.42 -5.37
C SER A 306 -9.42 -5.65 -6.03
N ASN A 307 -8.73 -6.72 -5.67
CA ASN A 307 -7.41 -7.02 -6.20
C ASN A 307 -7.39 -7.22 -7.72
N ASP A 308 -8.50 -7.70 -8.30
CA ASP A 308 -8.66 -7.84 -9.75
C ASP A 308 -8.98 -6.51 -10.47
N CYS A 309 -9.15 -5.43 -9.71
CA CYS A 309 -9.49 -4.09 -10.17
C CYS A 309 -10.85 -3.97 -10.87
N ASN A 310 -11.76 -4.94 -10.70
CA ASN A 310 -13.07 -4.93 -11.35
C ASN A 310 -14.15 -4.20 -10.56
N SER A 311 -13.98 -4.08 -9.25
CA SER A 311 -15.02 -3.56 -8.36
C SER A 311 -14.44 -2.69 -7.26
N VAL A 312 -15.30 -1.85 -6.70
CA VAL A 312 -15.04 -1.01 -5.53
C VAL A 312 -16.04 -1.41 -4.48
N TYR A 313 -15.59 -1.46 -3.24
CA TYR A 313 -16.45 -1.72 -2.11
C TYR A 313 -16.38 -0.55 -1.14
N PHE A 314 -17.52 -0.19 -0.58
CA PHE A 314 -17.60 0.60 0.63
C PHE A 314 -17.78 -0.36 1.81
N CYS A 315 -16.79 -0.40 2.69
CA CYS A 315 -16.75 -1.20 3.90
C CYS A 315 -17.38 -0.40 5.03
N GLU A 316 -18.65 -0.67 5.33
CA GLU A 316 -19.42 0.01 6.38
C GLU A 316 -19.40 -0.80 7.67
N TYR A 317 -19.03 -0.16 8.78
CA TYR A 317 -19.11 -0.76 10.11
C TYR A 317 -20.36 -0.28 10.83
N GLY A 318 -21.20 -1.23 11.27
CA GLY A 318 -22.42 -0.97 12.01
C GLY A 318 -22.57 -1.88 13.22
N GLU A 319 -23.69 -1.74 13.93
CA GLU A 319 -24.01 -2.57 15.11
C GLU A 319 -24.14 -4.06 14.77
N GLU A 320 -24.58 -4.37 13.55
CA GLU A 320 -24.75 -5.74 13.03
C GLU A 320 -23.44 -6.32 12.43
N GLY A 321 -22.34 -5.57 12.45
CA GLY A 321 -21.04 -5.97 11.91
C GLY A 321 -20.62 -5.19 10.66
N LEU A 322 -19.77 -5.82 9.83
CA LEU A 322 -19.27 -5.25 8.58
C LEU A 322 -20.27 -5.51 7.46
N THR A 323 -20.78 -4.45 6.83
CA THR A 323 -21.55 -4.54 5.59
C THR A 323 -20.71 -4.03 4.42
N LEU A 324 -20.61 -4.84 3.37
CA LEU A 324 -19.99 -4.44 2.13
C LEU A 324 -21.05 -3.93 1.15
N HIS A 325 -20.85 -2.74 0.60
CA HIS A 325 -21.60 -2.26 -0.55
C HIS A 325 -20.70 -2.30 -1.78
N LYS A 326 -21.18 -2.85 -2.89
CA LYS A 326 -20.38 -3.07 -4.09
C LYS A 326 -20.79 -2.14 -5.23
N ALA A 327 -19.81 -1.69 -6.00
CA ALA A 327 -20.00 -1.10 -7.32
C ALA A 327 -18.99 -1.67 -8.33
N ASP A 328 -19.44 -2.00 -9.53
CA ASP A 328 -18.58 -2.50 -10.61
C ASP A 328 -18.00 -1.35 -11.46
N LEU A 329 -16.71 -1.44 -11.78
CA LEU A 329 -15.99 -0.35 -12.45
C LEU A 329 -16.21 -0.31 -13.97
N ASN A 330 -16.51 -1.45 -14.62
CA ASN A 330 -16.76 -1.54 -16.07
C ASN A 330 -15.72 -0.73 -16.90
N ILE A 331 -14.44 -1.12 -16.80
CA ILE A 331 -13.26 -0.45 -17.39
C ILE A 331 -12.57 -1.28 -18.48
#